data_AF-A0A3A5MLZ7-F1
#
_entry.id   AF-A0A3A5MLZ7-F1
#
_cell.length_a   1.000
_cell.length_b   1.000
_cell.length_c   1.000
_cell.angle_alpha   90.00
_cell.angle_beta   90.00
_cell.angle_gamma   90.00
#
_symmetry.space_group_name_H-M   'P 1'
#
loop_
_entity.id
_entity.type
_entity.pdbx_description
1 polymer ?
#
loop_
_entity_poly.entity_id
_entity_poly.type
_entity_poly.pdbx_seq_one_letter_code
_entity_poly.pdbx_strand_id
1 'polypeptide(L)'
;MQAEGWDVTYYPSDDSYGGETSTDQADQYDASAVECGERFPVTGPSSFEEYSQADWDQLYKGEVARAACLRAEGVEIPGAPSKTVFIEEYPSGDGWYAYSFVSPSEVGRDTWEDLNQACPQS
;
A
#
# COMPACT_ATOMS: atom_id res chain seq x y z
N MET A 1 5.13 13.90 16.23
CA MET A 1 3.75 14.42 16.41
C MET A 1 3.74 15.60 17.38
N GLN A 2 3.18 15.56 18.60
CA GLN A 2 3.18 16.74 19.50
C GLN A 2 4.58 17.20 19.92
N ALA A 3 5.52 16.27 20.15
CA ALA A 3 6.91 16.59 20.47
C ALA A 3 7.69 17.26 19.32
N GLU A 4 7.14 17.22 18.10
CA GLU A 4 7.70 17.85 16.89
C GLU A 4 6.93 19.14 16.53
N GLY A 5 6.08 19.63 17.44
CA GLY A 5 5.32 20.87 17.25
C GLY A 5 4.02 20.71 16.45
N TRP A 6 3.63 19.48 16.07
CA TRP A 6 2.36 19.26 15.39
C TRP A 6 1.19 19.36 16.37
N ASP A 7 0.27 20.29 16.10
CA ASP A 7 -1.02 20.36 16.78
C ASP A 7 -1.92 19.22 16.30
N VAL A 8 -1.87 18.10 17.03
CA VAL A 8 -2.71 16.93 16.82
C VAL A 8 -3.42 16.58 18.13
N THR A 9 -4.72 16.36 18.03
CA THR A 9 -5.60 15.84 19.07
C THR A 9 -5.76 14.34 18.87
N TYR A 10 -5.61 13.58 19.96
CA TYR A 10 -5.94 12.15 19.98
C TYR A 10 -7.44 11.96 20.26
N TYR A 11 -8.11 11.16 19.45
CA TYR A 11 -9.52 10.79 19.58
C TYR A 11 -9.63 9.34 20.07
N PRO A 12 -9.91 9.10 21.36
CA PRO A 12 -9.93 7.75 21.92
C PRO A 12 -11.10 6.90 21.42
N SER A 13 -12.11 7.52 20.81
CA SER A 13 -13.32 6.85 20.32
C SER A 13 -13.06 5.92 19.14
N ASP A 14 -12.03 6.23 18.34
CA ASP A 14 -11.68 5.51 17.12
C ASP A 14 -10.17 5.26 16.99
N ASP A 15 -9.43 5.44 18.10
CA ASP A 15 -7.97 5.26 18.16
C ASP A 15 -7.23 6.06 17.07
N SER A 16 -7.71 7.28 16.81
CA SER A 16 -7.20 8.14 15.74
C SER A 16 -6.55 9.42 16.26
N TYR A 17 -5.78 10.08 15.39
CA TYR A 17 -5.25 11.42 15.62
C TYR A 17 -5.77 12.36 14.54
N GLY A 18 -6.13 13.59 14.89
CA GLY A 18 -6.50 14.63 13.94
C GLY A 18 -6.29 16.03 14.49
N GLY A 19 -6.30 17.04 13.64
CA GLY A 19 -6.09 18.44 14.03
C GLY A 19 -6.67 19.38 12.98
N GLU A 20 -6.96 20.61 13.37
CA GLU A 20 -7.30 21.67 12.41
C GLU A 20 -6.01 22.17 11.77
N THR A 21 -5.84 21.99 10.46
CA THR A 21 -4.66 22.50 9.75
C THR A 21 -4.65 24.03 9.79
N SER A 22 -3.88 24.62 10.70
CA SER A 22 -3.57 26.05 10.64
C SER A 22 -2.62 26.33 9.47
N THR A 23 -2.52 27.59 9.02
CA THR A 23 -1.55 27.98 7.98
C THR A 23 -0.11 27.65 8.36
N ASP A 24 0.23 27.76 9.65
CA ASP A 24 1.59 27.46 10.15
C ASP A 24 1.91 25.95 10.05
N GLN A 25 0.90 25.07 10.20
CA GLN A 25 1.06 23.63 9.99
C GLN A 25 1.13 23.25 8.52
N ALA A 26 0.52 24.03 7.62
CA ALA A 26 0.65 23.82 6.18
C ALA A 26 2.09 24.09 5.72
N ASP A 27 2.67 25.21 6.15
CA ASP A 27 4.07 25.54 5.84
C ASP A 27 5.06 24.53 6.45
N GLN A 28 4.79 24.06 7.68
CA GLN A 28 5.58 23.01 8.32
C GLN A 28 5.48 21.66 7.59
N TYR A 29 4.30 21.33 7.07
CA TYR A 29 4.09 20.15 6.23
C TYR A 29 4.88 20.23 4.93
N ASP A 30 4.81 21.34 4.22
CA ASP A 30 5.53 21.50 2.95
C ASP A 30 7.04 21.40 3.17
N ALA A 31 7.58 22.03 4.21
CA ALA A 31 8.99 21.92 4.57
C ALA A 31 9.40 20.47 4.92
N SER A 32 8.57 19.77 5.69
CA SER A 32 8.81 18.38 6.09
C SER A 32 8.70 17.42 4.89
N ALA A 33 7.79 17.68 3.97
CA ALA A 33 7.61 16.89 2.75
C ALA A 33 8.82 17.03 1.82
N VAL A 34 9.37 18.24 1.67
CA VAL A 34 10.61 18.48 0.92
C VAL A 34 11.79 17.74 1.56
N GLU A 35 11.99 17.87 2.87
CA GLU A 35 13.07 17.16 3.58
C GLU A 35 12.94 15.64 3.41
N CYS A 36 11.72 15.11 3.52
CA CYS A 36 11.43 13.70 3.32
C CYS A 36 11.80 13.26 1.89
N GLY A 37 11.41 14.03 0.87
CA GLY A 37 11.71 13.75 -0.53
C GLY A 37 13.21 13.81 -0.87
N GLU A 38 13.95 14.72 -0.25
CA GLU A 38 15.41 14.80 -0.40
C GLU A 38 16.13 13.63 0.28
N ARG A 39 15.62 13.21 1.45
CA ARG A 39 16.20 12.11 2.22
C ARG A 39 15.90 10.73 1.62
N PHE A 40 14.72 10.58 1.03
CA PHE A 40 14.24 9.34 0.43
C PHE A 40 13.75 9.62 -0.99
N PRO A 41 14.68 9.88 -1.94
CA PRO A 41 14.30 10.13 -3.31
C PRO A 41 13.57 8.91 -3.86
N VAL A 42 12.39 9.13 -4.43
CA VAL A 42 11.66 8.08 -5.15
C VAL A 42 12.47 7.72 -6.39
N THR A 43 13.18 6.60 -6.33
CA THR A 43 13.92 6.04 -7.46
C THR A 43 13.08 4.96 -8.11
N GLY A 44 12.55 5.23 -9.30
CA GLY A 44 11.73 4.28 -10.05
C GLY A 44 10.72 4.97 -10.96
N PRO A 45 9.95 4.18 -11.73
CA PRO A 45 8.84 4.72 -12.51
C PRO A 45 7.80 5.36 -11.58
N SER A 46 7.38 6.57 -11.93
CA SER A 46 6.35 7.33 -11.22
C SER A 46 4.92 6.93 -11.64
N SER A 47 4.79 6.24 -12.77
CA SER A 47 3.53 5.69 -13.26
C SER A 47 3.72 4.35 -13.98
N PHE A 48 2.63 3.61 -14.21
CA PHE A 48 2.68 2.32 -14.90
C PHE A 48 3.09 2.43 -16.37
N GLU A 49 2.90 3.60 -17.00
CA GLU A 49 3.36 3.87 -18.36
C GLU A 49 4.90 3.87 -18.48
N GLU A 50 5.60 4.10 -17.37
CA GLU A 50 7.06 4.13 -17.31
C GLU A 50 7.66 2.76 -16.95
N TYR A 51 6.83 1.76 -16.63
CA TYR A 51 7.31 0.42 -16.27
C TYR A 51 8.01 -0.24 -17.45
N SER A 52 9.25 -0.67 -17.21
CA SER A 52 9.94 -1.55 -18.12
C SER A 52 9.34 -2.95 -18.10
N GLN A 53 9.72 -3.79 -19.07
CA GLN A 53 9.32 -5.20 -19.05
C GLN A 53 9.80 -5.92 -17.77
N ALA A 54 10.95 -5.52 -17.22
CA ALA A 54 11.50 -6.09 -16.00
C ALA A 54 10.67 -5.69 -14.76
N ASP A 55 10.16 -4.46 -14.71
CA ASP A 55 9.28 -4.00 -13.63
C ASP A 55 7.97 -4.79 -13.63
N TRP A 56 7.37 -4.98 -14.80
CA TRP A 56 6.19 -5.84 -14.96
C TRP A 56 6.46 -7.30 -14.59
N ASP A 57 7.65 -7.81 -14.91
CA ASP A 57 8.07 -9.16 -14.50
C ASP A 57 8.18 -9.30 -12.99
N GLN A 58 8.78 -8.31 -12.33
CA GLN A 58 8.94 -8.30 -10.88
C GLN A 58 7.59 -8.17 -10.19
N LEU A 59 6.73 -7.27 -10.65
CA LEU A 59 5.39 -7.08 -10.11
C LEU A 59 4.55 -8.36 -10.24
N TYR A 60 4.47 -8.95 -11.43
CA TYR A 60 3.72 -10.20 -11.65
C TYR A 60 4.23 -11.35 -10.77
N LYS A 61 5.55 -11.54 -10.66
CA LYS A 61 6.12 -12.56 -9.77
C LYS A 61 5.79 -12.30 -8.30
N GLY A 62 5.83 -11.03 -7.89
CA GLY A 62 5.46 -10.61 -6.54
C GLY A 62 4.00 -10.97 -6.21
N GLU A 63 3.06 -10.64 -7.10
CA GLU A 63 1.65 -10.96 -6.91
C GLU A 63 1.39 -12.47 -6.90
N VAL A 64 2.03 -13.24 -7.78
CA VAL A 64 1.92 -14.71 -7.80
C VAL A 64 2.47 -15.32 -6.50
N ALA A 65 3.61 -14.83 -6.00
CA ALA A 65 4.19 -15.29 -4.75
C ALA A 65 3.30 -14.95 -3.55
N ARG A 66 2.76 -13.73 -3.50
CA ARG A 66 1.79 -13.33 -2.46
C ARG A 66 0.52 -14.17 -2.49
N ALA A 67 -0.04 -14.42 -3.67
CA ALA A 67 -1.20 -15.30 -3.81
C ALA A 67 -0.91 -16.73 -3.36
N ALA A 68 0.32 -17.23 -3.56
CA ALA A 68 0.72 -18.54 -3.04
C ALA A 68 0.82 -18.53 -1.50
N CYS A 69 1.37 -17.47 -0.91
CA CYS A 69 1.44 -17.29 0.54
C CYS A 69 0.03 -17.23 1.16
N LEU A 70 -0.85 -16.38 0.63
CA LEU A 70 -2.22 -16.24 1.12
C LEU A 70 -3.00 -17.55 1.05
N ARG A 71 -2.82 -18.35 -0.01
CA ARG A 71 -3.43 -19.70 -0.09
C ARG A 71 -2.87 -20.65 0.98
N ALA A 72 -1.59 -20.52 1.34
CA ALA A 72 -1.01 -21.30 2.43
C ALA A 72 -1.61 -20.92 3.80
N GLU A 73 -1.99 -19.65 3.97
CA GLU A 73 -2.74 -19.14 5.13
C GLU A 73 -4.25 -19.45 5.07
N GLY A 74 -4.71 -20.20 4.06
CA GLY A 74 -6.11 -20.63 3.92
C GLY A 74 -7.03 -19.65 3.22
N VAL A 75 -6.51 -18.58 2.62
CA VAL A 75 -7.29 -17.61 1.84
C VAL A 75 -7.58 -18.15 0.43
N GLU A 76 -8.84 -18.06 0.01
CA GLU A 76 -9.23 -18.44 -1.36
C GLU A 76 -8.87 -17.35 -2.37
N ILE A 77 -7.73 -17.54 -3.06
CA ILE A 77 -7.29 -16.65 -4.14
C ILE A 77 -7.46 -17.34 -5.50
N PRO A 78 -8.18 -16.75 -6.48
CA PRO A 78 -8.29 -17.31 -7.82
C PRO A 78 -6.92 -17.41 -8.50
N GLY A 79 -6.78 -18.34 -9.44
CA GLY A 79 -5.54 -18.49 -10.21
C GLY A 79 -5.15 -17.18 -10.88
N ALA A 80 -3.85 -16.83 -10.84
CA ALA A 80 -3.36 -15.64 -11.51
C ALA A 80 -3.64 -15.74 -13.02
N PRO A 81 -4.03 -14.63 -13.68
CA PRO A 81 -4.15 -14.61 -15.13
C PRO A 81 -2.77 -14.79 -15.78
N SER A 82 -2.76 -14.93 -17.11
CA SER A 82 -1.49 -14.88 -17.84
C SER A 82 -0.80 -13.53 -17.60
N LYS A 83 0.53 -13.51 -17.67
CA LYS A 83 1.29 -12.26 -17.49
C LYS A 83 0.87 -11.16 -18.48
N THR A 84 0.51 -11.52 -19.71
CA THR A 84 0.01 -10.55 -20.70
C THR A 84 -1.29 -9.90 -20.24
N VAL A 85 -2.28 -10.72 -19.85
CA VAL A 85 -3.57 -10.23 -19.32
C VAL A 85 -3.37 -9.41 -18.06
N PHE A 86 -2.47 -9.84 -17.16
CA PHE A 86 -2.10 -9.07 -15.99
C PHE A 86 -1.62 -7.66 -16.35
N ILE A 87 -0.65 -7.52 -17.27
CA ILE A 87 -0.10 -6.21 -17.67
C ILE A 87 -1.17 -5.32 -18.30
N GLU A 88 -2.07 -5.89 -19.11
CA GLU A 88 -3.13 -5.15 -19.78
C GLU A 88 -4.18 -4.61 -18.80
N GLU A 89 -4.51 -5.38 -17.76
CA GLU A 89 -5.60 -5.06 -16.83
C GLU A 89 -5.13 -4.37 -15.54
N TYR A 90 -3.87 -4.58 -15.11
CA TYR A 90 -3.36 -4.04 -13.84
C TYR A 90 -3.57 -2.53 -13.67
N PRO A 91 -3.31 -1.67 -14.70
CA PRO A 91 -3.50 -0.23 -14.57
C PRO A 91 -4.96 0.23 -14.49
N SER A 92 -5.92 -0.64 -14.82
CA SER A 92 -7.34 -0.25 -14.97
C SER A 92 -8.12 -0.09 -13.66
N GLY A 93 -7.50 -0.44 -12.51
CA GLY A 93 -8.15 -0.44 -11.19
C GLY A 93 -8.89 -1.74 -10.87
N ASP A 94 -9.37 -2.46 -11.89
CA ASP A 94 -9.97 -3.80 -11.78
C ASP A 94 -8.95 -4.93 -12.01
N GLY A 95 -7.67 -4.58 -12.03
CA GLY A 95 -6.58 -5.51 -12.23
C GLY A 95 -6.52 -6.60 -11.17
N TRP A 96 -5.95 -7.75 -11.54
CA TRP A 96 -5.70 -8.82 -10.60
C TRP A 96 -4.52 -8.48 -9.68
N TYR A 97 -4.74 -8.39 -8.36
CA TYR A 97 -3.70 -8.32 -7.33
C TYR A 97 -4.10 -9.21 -6.15
N ALA A 98 -3.14 -9.83 -5.48
CA ALA A 98 -3.40 -10.92 -4.54
C ALA A 98 -4.32 -10.52 -3.37
N TYR A 99 -4.18 -9.28 -2.89
CA TYR A 99 -4.97 -8.76 -1.76
C TYR A 99 -6.33 -8.18 -2.17
N SER A 100 -6.67 -8.09 -3.46
CA SER A 100 -8.02 -7.65 -3.89
C SER A 100 -9.13 -8.60 -3.43
N PHE A 101 -8.76 -9.84 -3.12
CA PHE A 101 -9.65 -10.91 -2.68
C PHE A 101 -9.70 -11.07 -1.16
N VAL A 102 -9.03 -10.20 -0.42
CA VAL A 102 -9.02 -10.21 1.05
C VAL A 102 -9.71 -8.94 1.53
N SER A 103 -10.92 -9.07 2.08
CA SER A 103 -11.62 -7.92 2.66
C SER A 103 -11.25 -7.77 4.14
N PRO A 104 -10.66 -6.63 4.56
CA PRO A 104 -10.37 -6.37 5.98
C PRO A 104 -11.62 -6.43 6.87
N SER A 105 -12.80 -6.07 6.33
CA SER A 105 -14.06 -6.11 7.07
C SER A 105 -14.62 -7.52 7.26
N GLU A 106 -14.21 -8.47 6.41
CA GLU A 106 -14.64 -9.88 6.51
C GLU A 106 -13.71 -10.69 7.40
N VAL A 107 -12.39 -10.50 7.28
CA VAL A 107 -11.40 -11.24 8.08
C VAL A 107 -11.18 -10.65 9.47
N GLY A 108 -11.54 -9.38 9.67
CA GLY A 108 -11.30 -8.63 10.91
C GLY A 108 -9.86 -8.11 11.02
N ARG A 109 -9.67 -7.15 11.91
CA ARG A 109 -8.39 -6.44 12.07
C ARG A 109 -7.22 -7.36 12.44
N ASP A 110 -7.40 -8.21 13.43
CA ASP A 110 -6.31 -9.09 13.91
C ASP A 110 -5.84 -10.04 12.82
N THR A 111 -6.78 -10.71 12.13
CA THR A 111 -6.46 -11.57 10.98
C THR A 111 -5.81 -10.79 9.84
N TRP A 112 -6.26 -9.56 9.58
CA TRP A 112 -5.64 -8.71 8.57
C TRP A 112 -4.19 -8.38 8.90
N GLU A 113 -3.89 -8.05 10.15
CA GLU A 113 -2.53 -7.79 10.63
C GLU A 113 -1.66 -9.05 10.54
N ASP A 114 -2.16 -10.20 10.98
CA ASP A 114 -1.48 -11.49 10.89
C ASP A 114 -1.14 -11.87 9.44
N LEU A 115 -2.12 -11.70 8.52
CA LEU A 115 -1.91 -11.95 7.09
C LEU A 115 -0.85 -11.00 6.51
N ASN A 116 -0.85 -9.73 6.89
CA ASN A 116 0.16 -8.77 6.41
C ASN A 116 1.56 -9.05 6.97
N GLN A 117 1.65 -9.64 8.16
CA GLN A 117 2.91 -10.08 8.74
C GLN A 117 3.43 -11.35 8.05
N ALA A 118 2.55 -12.30 7.72
CA ALA A 118 2.90 -13.55 7.05
C ALA A 118 3.18 -13.37 5.54
N CYS A 119 2.37 -12.55 4.87
CA CYS A 119 2.37 -12.35 3.42
C CYS A 119 2.47 -10.85 3.03
N PRO A 120 3.59 -10.16 3.29
CA PRO A 120 3.69 -8.71 3.12
C PRO A 120 3.29 -8.18 1.73
N GLN A 121 2.50 -7.09 1.72
CA GLN A 121 2.08 -6.40 0.49
C GLN A 121 3.21 -5.63 -0.21
N SER A 122 4.28 -5.30 0.51
CA SER A 122 5.48 -4.58 0.03
C SER A 122 6.69 -4.88 0.89
#